data_AF-A0A0F5VJF3-F1
#
_entry.id   AF-A0A0F5VJF3-F1
#
_cell.length_a   1.000
_cell.length_b   1.000
_cell.length_c   1.000
_cell.angle_alpha   90.00
_cell.angle_beta   90.00
_cell.angle_gamma   90.00
#
_symmetry.space_group_name_H-M   'P 1'
#
loop_
_entity.id
_entity.type
_entity.pdbx_description
1 polymer ?
#
loop_
_entity_poly.entity_id
_entity_poly.type
_entity_poly.pdbx_seq_one_letter_code
_entity_poly.pdbx_strand_id
1 'polypeptide(L)' 'MTVHPPSSTGGRRVRVNGEPLGLAHNLSDIAEFLRRAGLEIDAAEVAQAPWIDWRGGGPGGW' A
#
# COMPACT_ATOMS: atom_id res chain seq x y z
N MET A 1 0.93 4.79 -7.30
CA MET A 1 -0.02 4.36 -6.25
C MET A 1 0.18 5.25 -5.03
N THR A 2 -0.86 5.54 -4.25
CA THR A 2 -0.73 6.32 -3.01
C THR A 2 -1.20 5.50 -1.82
N VAL A 3 -0.37 5.45 -0.78
CA VAL A 3 -0.70 4.85 0.51
C VAL A 3 -0.86 5.98 1.51
N HIS A 4 -2.09 6.18 2.00
CA HIS A 4 -2.40 7.24 2.93
C HIS A 4 -1.81 6.99 4.33
N PRO A 5 -1.74 8.02 5.20
CA PRO A 5 -1.26 7.86 6.57
C PRO A 5 -2.02 6.76 7.34
N PRO A 6 -1.40 6.19 8.39
CA PRO A 6 -2.10 5.31 9.33
C PRO A 6 -3.38 5.96 9.83
N SER A 7 -4.47 5.19 9.86
CA SER A 7 -5.72 5.65 10.44
C SER A 7 -5.71 5.46 11.96
N SER A 8 -6.45 6.28 12.69
CA SER A 8 -6.63 6.12 14.15
C SER A 8 -7.30 4.80 14.53
N THR A 9 -7.97 4.15 13.57
CA THR A 9 -8.60 2.82 13.71
C THR A 9 -7.71 1.69 13.21
N GLY A 10 -6.45 1.97 12.82
CA GLY A 10 -5.51 1.02 12.27
C GLY A 10 -5.49 0.97 10.74
N GLY A 11 -4.38 0.47 10.19
CA GLY A 11 -4.18 0.29 8.76
C GLY A 11 -4.10 1.60 7.96
N ARG A 12 -3.92 1.44 6.65
CA ARG A 12 -3.67 2.51 5.67
C ARG A 12 -4.56 2.32 4.45
N ARG A 13 -5.20 3.41 4.01
CA ARG A 13 -5.99 3.41 2.77
C ARG A 13 -5.06 3.43 1.56
N VAL A 14 -5.34 2.58 0.59
CA VAL A 14 -4.56 2.45 -0.65
C VAL A 14 -5.39 2.92 -1.83
N ARG A 15 -4.82 3.75 -2.69
CA ARG A 15 -5.45 4.25 -3.92
C ARG A 15 -4.54 4.11 -5.13
N VAL A 16 -5.12 3.80 -6.29
CA VAL A 16 -4.45 3.79 -7.59
C VAL A 16 -5.20 4.73 -8.51
N ASN A 17 -4.50 5.71 -9.10
CA ASN A 17 -5.08 6.70 -10.01
C ASN A 17 -6.34 7.40 -9.44
N GLY A 18 -6.38 7.63 -8.13
CA GLY A 18 -7.52 8.26 -7.45
C GLY A 18 -8.62 7.27 -7.01
N GLU A 19 -8.62 6.04 -7.52
CA GLU A 19 -9.59 5.01 -7.16
C GLU A 19 -9.18 4.23 -5.91
N PRO A 20 -10.12 3.91 -4.99
CA PRO A 20 -9.82 3.15 -3.79
C PRO A 20 -9.54 1.68 -4.14
N LEU A 21 -8.39 1.17 -3.68
CA LEU A 21 -7.99 -0.22 -3.85
C LEU A 21 -8.31 -1.06 -2.61
N GLY A 22 -8.19 -0.48 -1.41
CA GLY A 22 -8.52 -1.16 -0.15
C GLY A 22 -7.92 -0.53 1.10
N LEU A 23 -8.07 -1.22 2.22
CA LEU A 23 -7.44 -0.93 3.50
C LEU A 23 -6.38 -2.01 3.79
N ALA A 24 -5.12 -1.62 3.90
CA ALA A 24 -3.99 -2.50 4.19
C ALA A 24 -3.51 -2.32 5.64
N HIS A 25 -3.15 -3.40 6.32
CA HIS A 25 -2.59 -3.39 7.67
C HIS A 25 -1.09 -3.70 7.70
N ASN A 26 -0.54 -4.14 6.57
CA ASN A 26 0.87 -4.46 6.39
C ASN A 26 1.22 -4.43 4.88
N LEU A 27 2.50 -4.62 4.55
CA LEU A 27 2.98 -4.62 3.17
C LEU A 27 2.42 -5.79 2.34
N SER A 28 2.15 -6.94 2.95
CA SER A 28 1.58 -8.11 2.28
C SER A 28 0.15 -7.86 1.78
N ASP A 29 -0.64 -7.08 2.52
CA ASP A 29 -1.98 -6.68 2.06
C ASP A 29 -1.90 -5.83 0.78
N ILE A 30 -0.93 -4.91 0.70
CA ILE A 30 -0.70 -4.11 -0.51
C ILE A 30 -0.25 -5.00 -1.67
N ALA A 31 0.69 -5.91 -1.43
CA ALA A 31 1.12 -6.87 -2.44
C ALA A 31 -0.05 -7.73 -2.96
N GLU A 32 -0.95 -8.16 -2.07
CA GLU A 32 -2.16 -8.88 -2.45
C GLU A 32 -3.09 -8.06 -3.34
N PHE A 33 -3.29 -6.76 -3.04
CA PHE A 33 -4.09 -5.90 -3.91
C PHE A 33 -3.50 -5.79 -5.32
N LEU A 34 -2.17 -5.69 -5.41
CA LEU A 34 -1.47 -5.57 -6.69
C LEU A 34 -1.48 -6.89 -7.48
N ARG A 35 -1.31 -8.04 -6.80
CA ARG A 35 -1.45 -9.37 -7.43
C ARG A 35 -2.84 -9.60 -7.99
N ARG A 36 -3.89 -9.20 -7.27
CA ARG A 36 -5.27 -9.23 -7.78
C ARG A 36 -5.50 -8.31 -8.98
N ALA A 37 -4.69 -7.27 -9.13
CA ALA A 37 -4.67 -6.39 -10.29
C ALA A 37 -3.75 -6.91 -11.42
N GLY A 38 -3.16 -8.10 -11.28
CA GLY A 38 -2.30 -8.75 -12.27
C GLY A 38 -0.81 -8.39 -12.18
N LEU A 39 -0.38 -7.71 -11.12
CA LEU A 39 1.03 -7.42 -10.89
C LEU A 39 1.64 -8.46 -9.94
N GLU A 40 2.51 -9.31 -10.45
CA GLU A 40 3.29 -10.25 -9.63
C GLU A 40 4.37 -9.49 -8.85
N ILE A 41 4.10 -9.24 -7.57
CA ILE A 41 4.99 -8.49 -6.66
C ILE A 41 4.83 -9.01 -5.23
N ASP A 42 5.92 -9.03 -4.47
CA ASP A 42 5.92 -9.38 -3.04
C ASP A 42 5.99 -8.16 -2.10
N ALA A 43 5.92 -8.41 -0.79
CA ALA A 43 5.94 -7.36 0.23
C ALA A 43 7.29 -6.60 0.30
N ALA A 44 8.40 -7.26 0.01
CA ALA A 44 9.72 -6.63 0.01
C ALA A 44 9.89 -5.72 -1.20
N GLU A 45 9.41 -6.14 -2.36
CA GLU A 45 9.35 -5.32 -3.57
C GLU A 45 8.43 -4.11 -3.38
N VAL A 46 7.26 -4.27 -2.75
CA VAL A 46 6.38 -3.14 -2.36
C VAL A 46 7.12 -2.14 -1.48
N ALA A 47 7.93 -2.60 -0.52
CA ALA A 47 8.67 -1.70 0.37
C ALA A 47 9.68 -0.81 -0.39
N GLN A 48 10.22 -1.31 -1.49
CA GLN A 48 11.27 -0.64 -2.28
C GLN A 48 10.73 0.04 -3.55
N ALA A 49 9.44 -0.13 -3.87
CA ALA A 49 8.84 0.36 -5.10
C ALA A 49 8.83 1.91 -5.15
N PRO A 50 9.59 2.55 -6.06
CA PRO A 50 9.74 4.01 -6.08
C PRO A 50 8.49 4.74 -6.56
N TRP A 51 7.52 4.02 -7.15
CA TRP A 51 6.25 4.55 -7.66
C TRP A 51 5.11 4.50 -6.63
N ILE A 52 5.41 4.02 -5.41
CA ILE A 52 4.50 4.09 -4.27
C ILE A 52 4.76 5.37 -3.50
N ASP A 53 3.76 6.24 -3.51
CA ASP A 53 3.76 7.48 -2.74
C ASP A 53 3.22 7.20 -1.33
N TRP A 54 4.17 7.10 -0.39
CA TRP A 54 3.90 6.87 1.04
C TRP A 54 3.61 8.19 1.76
N ARG A 55 2.37 8.35 2.23
CA ARG A 55 1.96 9.52 3.03
C ARG A 55 1.99 9.18 4.51
N GLY A 56 2.42 10.13 5.35
CA GLY A 56 2.40 9.97 6.81
C GLY A 56 3.37 8.91 7.35
N GLY A 57 4.53 8.74 6.69
CA GLY A 57 5.54 7.74 7.02
C GLY A 57 5.70 6.70 5.92
N GLY A 58 6.91 6.14 5.80
CA GLY A 58 7.27 5.15 4.79
C GLY A 58 6.72 3.74 5.08
N PRO A 59 7.23 2.72 4.36
CA PRO A 59 6.74 1.34 4.41
C PRO A 59 6.86 0.64 5.77
N GLY A 60 7.62 1.21 6.71
CA GLY A 60 7.75 0.71 8.09
C GLY A 60 6.78 1.33 9.10
N GLY A 61 6.03 2.38 8.75
CA GLY A 61 5.11 3.05 9.68
C GLY A 61 3.66 2.67 9.41
N TRP A 62 3.07 1.81 10.23
CA TRP A 62 1.72 1.26 10.06
C TRP A 62 0.74 1.72 11.14
#